data_AF-A0AAF0WB31-F1
#
_entry.id   AF-A0AAF0WB31-F1
#
_cell.length_a   1.000
_cell.length_b   1.000
_cell.length_c   1.000
_cell.angle_alpha   90.00
_cell.angle_beta   90.00
_cell.angle_gamma   90.00
#
_symmetry.space_group_name_H-M   'P 1'
#
loop_
_entity.id
_entity.type
_entity.pdbx_description
1 polymer ?
#
loop_
_entity_poly.entity_id
_entity_poly.type
_entity_poly.pdbx_seq_one_letter_code
_entity_poly.pdbx_strand_id
1 'polypeptide(L)'
;MVGVSYKLDDSYTWTLIRRMDKGDNAAGPMDYYTRTECYSKLAIVLSLMKQSFEPITDRHTKIDVIQSIVYNCGSNYTRLNFTRFYTVVLEKDGEIISAASLRIHGTKLAEMPFIATNAIHRRKGMCRKLMSAIEAVLHSLNVGYLIIPSVRRKAKTWEEGYNFSRLTGEMKKHIMYYNTLTFHDSIRLQKAITPPDYVRGTFTNKMIVNINRAPNNTLSRLRITRSSLKIKDYKITPFIMR
;
A
#
# COMPACT_ATOMS: atom_id res chain seq x y z
N MET A 1 5.30 8.02 13.36
CA MET A 1 4.29 7.99 12.27
C MET A 1 3.41 6.75 12.35
N VAL A 2 3.98 5.55 12.53
CA VAL A 2 3.20 4.30 12.67
C VAL A 2 2.40 4.30 13.98
N GLY A 3 1.16 3.82 13.94
CA GLY A 3 0.26 3.70 15.09
C GLY A 3 -0.40 5.00 15.53
N VAL A 4 -0.10 6.13 14.87
CA VAL A 4 -0.70 7.44 15.16
C VAL A 4 -1.86 7.68 14.21
N SER A 5 -3.01 8.09 14.76
CA SER A 5 -4.20 8.46 14.00
C SER A 5 -4.18 9.95 13.64
N TYR A 6 -4.53 10.29 12.40
CA TYR A 6 -4.55 11.65 11.87
C TYR A 6 -5.95 12.00 11.33
N LYS A 7 -6.50 13.15 11.74
CA LYS A 7 -7.83 13.63 11.33
C LYS A 7 -7.89 14.15 9.90
N LEU A 8 -8.54 13.42 9.00
CA LEU A 8 -8.68 13.79 7.60
C LEU A 8 -9.76 14.86 7.37
N ASP A 9 -10.89 14.73 8.05
CA ASP A 9 -11.96 15.72 8.14
C ASP A 9 -12.67 15.57 9.50
N ASP A 10 -13.79 16.27 9.72
CA ASP A 10 -14.49 16.30 11.01
C ASP A 10 -14.96 14.92 11.51
N SER A 11 -15.05 13.91 10.64
CA SER A 11 -15.56 12.57 10.98
C SER A 11 -14.63 11.41 10.62
N TYR A 12 -13.65 11.62 9.74
CA TYR A 12 -12.76 10.56 9.27
C TYR A 12 -11.33 10.74 9.80
N THR A 13 -10.74 9.63 10.23
CA THR A 13 -9.32 9.55 10.58
C THR A 13 -8.60 8.56 9.69
N TRP A 14 -7.30 8.73 9.51
CA TRP A 14 -6.47 7.71 8.90
C TRP A 14 -5.27 7.38 9.78
N THR A 15 -4.87 6.11 9.75
CA THR A 15 -3.78 5.57 10.57
C THR A 15 -2.85 4.74 9.69
N LEU A 16 -1.54 4.95 9.84
CA LEU A 16 -0.53 4.06 9.24
C LEU A 16 -0.16 2.98 10.25
N ILE A 17 -0.47 1.72 9.98
CA ILE A 17 -0.14 0.59 10.85
C ILE A 17 0.77 -0.40 10.13
N ARG A 18 1.48 -1.23 10.88
CA ARG A 18 2.19 -2.39 10.34
C ARG A 18 2.30 -3.44 11.44
N ARG A 19 2.54 -4.70 11.06
CA ARG A 19 2.94 -5.70 12.05
C ARG A 19 4.26 -5.26 12.69
N MET A 20 4.28 -5.18 14.02
CA MET A 20 5.48 -4.91 14.81
C MET A 20 5.92 -6.22 15.47
N ASP A 21 7.08 -6.72 15.07
CA ASP A 21 7.68 -7.91 15.70
C ASP A 21 8.41 -7.53 17.00
N LYS A 22 8.64 -8.50 17.89
CA LYS A 22 9.26 -8.27 19.21
C LYS A 22 10.67 -7.65 19.14
N GLY A 23 11.33 -7.67 17.98
CA GLY A 23 12.69 -7.16 17.76
C GLY A 23 12.77 -5.90 16.87
N ASP A 24 11.65 -5.24 16.56
CA ASP A 24 11.67 -3.96 15.86
C ASP A 24 12.18 -2.83 16.78
N ASN A 25 13.51 -2.77 16.96
CA ASN A 25 14.21 -1.76 17.76
C ASN A 25 14.11 -0.31 17.20
N ALA A 26 13.32 -0.11 16.14
CA ALA A 26 13.14 1.17 15.44
C ALA A 26 11.96 1.99 15.97
N ALA A 27 11.07 1.38 16.75
CA ALA A 27 10.15 2.13 17.60
C ALA A 27 10.80 2.19 19.00
N GLY A 28 10.73 3.33 19.68
CA GLY A 28 11.11 3.41 21.10
C GLY A 28 10.25 2.49 21.97
N PRO A 29 10.11 2.73 23.28
CA PRO A 29 9.15 2.00 24.11
C PRO A 29 7.71 2.35 23.67
N MET A 30 7.28 1.75 22.56
CA MET A 30 5.89 1.75 22.11
C MET A 30 5.13 0.91 23.13
N ASP A 31 4.05 1.45 23.69
CA ASP A 31 3.31 0.73 24.70
C ASP A 31 2.70 -0.57 24.13
N TYR A 32 2.55 -1.57 25.00
CA TYR A 32 1.94 -2.85 24.67
C TYR A 32 0.53 -2.68 24.06
N TYR A 33 -0.19 -1.63 24.48
CA TYR A 33 -1.53 -1.29 24.02
C TYR A 33 -1.56 -0.96 22.53
N THR A 34 -0.69 -0.08 22.05
CA THR A 34 -0.68 0.33 20.63
C THR A 34 -0.31 -0.83 19.72
N ARG A 35 0.59 -1.71 20.19
CA ARG A 35 0.90 -2.95 19.46
C ARG A 35 -0.33 -3.84 19.35
N THR A 36 -1.02 -4.08 20.45
CA THR A 36 -2.24 -4.90 20.48
C THR A 36 -3.34 -4.30 19.59
N GLU A 37 -3.54 -2.98 19.65
CA GLU A 37 -4.48 -2.27 18.79
C GLU A 37 -4.11 -2.44 17.30
N CYS A 38 -2.83 -2.28 16.93
CA CYS A 38 -2.38 -2.51 15.56
C CYS A 38 -2.66 -3.94 15.09
N TYR A 39 -2.39 -4.96 15.92
CA TYR A 39 -2.68 -6.35 15.59
C TYR A 39 -4.19 -6.59 15.38
N SER A 40 -5.03 -6.04 16.26
CA SER A 40 -6.49 -6.13 16.12
C SER A 40 -6.98 -5.48 14.82
N LYS A 41 -6.47 -4.30 14.48
CA LYS A 41 -6.81 -3.63 13.21
C LYS A 41 -6.34 -4.43 12.00
N LEU A 42 -5.13 -5.02 12.04
CA LEU A 42 -4.63 -5.87 10.95
C LEU A 42 -5.51 -7.10 10.70
N ALA A 43 -6.07 -7.71 11.76
CA ALA A 43 -7.00 -8.83 11.61
C ALA A 43 -8.28 -8.42 10.86
N ILE A 44 -8.84 -7.25 11.18
CA ILE A 44 -10.02 -6.69 10.50
C ILE A 44 -9.66 -6.34 9.03
N VAL A 45 -8.51 -5.70 8.81
CA VAL A 45 -8.02 -5.39 7.45
C VAL A 45 -7.84 -6.65 6.62
N LEU A 46 -7.31 -7.73 7.20
CA LEU A 46 -7.16 -9.00 6.49
C LEU A 46 -8.52 -9.52 6.00
N SER A 47 -9.54 -9.48 6.87
CA SER A 47 -10.91 -9.87 6.50
C SER A 47 -11.45 -9.00 5.37
N LEU A 48 -11.31 -7.67 5.48
CA LEU A 48 -11.71 -6.71 4.45
C LEU A 48 -11.05 -6.99 3.09
N MET A 49 -9.75 -7.29 3.09
CA MET A 49 -9.00 -7.63 1.87
C MET A 49 -9.46 -8.96 1.28
N LYS A 50 -9.62 -10.01 2.11
CA LYS A 50 -10.09 -11.33 1.65
C LYS A 50 -11.52 -11.30 1.09
N GLN A 51 -12.37 -10.38 1.56
CA GLN A 51 -13.70 -10.17 1.00
C GLN A 51 -13.68 -9.36 -0.30
N SER A 52 -12.68 -8.50 -0.48
CA SER A 52 -12.60 -7.58 -1.62
C SER A 52 -11.78 -8.13 -2.79
N PHE A 53 -10.93 -9.12 -2.57
CA PHE A 53 -10.06 -9.71 -3.58
C PHE A 53 -10.24 -11.22 -3.63
N GLU A 54 -10.13 -11.81 -4.83
CA GLU A 54 -10.04 -13.26 -4.96
C GLU A 54 -8.78 -13.80 -4.26
N PRO A 55 -8.82 -15.04 -3.73
CA PRO A 55 -7.66 -15.64 -3.08
C PRO A 55 -6.43 -15.64 -3.99
N ILE A 56 -5.33 -15.05 -3.50
CA ILE A 56 -4.05 -15.05 -4.21
C ILE A 56 -3.11 -15.96 -3.44
N THR A 57 -2.82 -17.13 -4.01
CA THR A 57 -1.92 -18.12 -3.41
C THR A 57 -0.69 -18.31 -4.28
N ASP A 58 0.50 -18.39 -3.67
CA ASP A 58 1.70 -18.76 -4.42
C ASP A 58 1.57 -20.21 -4.89
N ARG A 59 1.79 -20.41 -6.20
CA ARG A 59 1.56 -21.71 -6.84
C ARG A 59 2.36 -22.85 -6.21
N HIS A 60 3.59 -22.56 -5.78
CA HIS A 60 4.57 -23.55 -5.33
C HIS A 60 4.46 -23.81 -3.83
N THR A 61 4.39 -22.75 -3.03
CA THR A 61 4.41 -22.82 -1.56
C THR A 61 3.02 -22.83 -0.94
N LYS A 62 1.97 -22.55 -1.72
CA LYS A 62 0.57 -22.39 -1.28
C LYS A 62 0.36 -21.28 -0.25
N ILE A 63 1.34 -20.39 -0.11
CA ILE A 63 1.27 -19.25 0.80
C ILE A 63 0.16 -18.29 0.35
N ASP A 64 -0.68 -17.89 1.30
CA ASP A 64 -1.65 -16.81 1.13
C ASP A 64 -0.92 -15.46 1.05
N VAL A 65 -0.93 -14.88 -0.16
CA VAL A 65 -0.20 -13.64 -0.46
C VAL A 65 -0.83 -12.44 0.24
N ILE A 66 -2.17 -12.40 0.35
CA ILE A 66 -2.87 -11.31 1.02
C ILE A 66 -2.50 -11.30 2.51
N GLN A 67 -2.61 -12.47 3.15
CA GLN A 67 -2.23 -12.63 4.56
C GLN A 67 -0.76 -12.28 4.80
N SER A 68 0.12 -12.72 3.90
CA SER A 68 1.56 -12.47 4.04
C SER A 68 1.92 -11.00 3.93
N ILE A 69 1.23 -10.25 3.06
CA ILE A 69 1.41 -8.79 2.93
C ILE A 69 0.88 -8.05 4.16
N VAL A 70 -0.33 -8.38 4.61
CA VAL A 70 -0.94 -7.71 5.78
C VAL A 70 -0.12 -7.96 7.06
N TYR A 71 0.40 -9.18 7.24
CA TYR A 71 1.21 -9.55 8.39
C TYR A 71 2.72 -9.51 8.16
N ASN A 72 3.21 -8.83 7.12
CA ASN A 72 4.63 -8.66 6.83
C ASN A 72 5.46 -9.96 6.88
N CYS A 73 4.91 -11.08 6.42
CA CYS A 73 5.58 -12.38 6.49
C CYS A 73 6.80 -12.39 5.56
N GLY A 74 7.99 -12.53 6.15
CA GLY A 74 9.24 -12.69 5.40
C GLY A 74 9.42 -14.08 4.83
N SER A 75 10.27 -14.19 3.80
CA SER A 75 10.67 -15.47 3.21
C SER A 75 12.09 -15.37 2.66
N ASN A 76 12.79 -16.50 2.64
CA ASN A 76 14.10 -16.63 1.97
C ASN A 76 13.98 -16.54 0.45
N TYR A 77 12.77 -16.72 -0.11
CA TYR A 77 12.52 -16.48 -1.52
C TYR A 77 12.21 -15.00 -1.75
N THR A 78 13.03 -14.32 -2.55
CA THR A 78 12.84 -12.90 -2.89
C THR A 78 11.40 -12.60 -3.34
N ARG A 79 10.83 -13.43 -4.23
CA ARG A 79 9.45 -13.27 -4.73
C ARG A 79 8.36 -13.39 -3.65
N LEU A 80 8.68 -14.00 -2.51
CA LEU A 80 7.78 -14.23 -1.37
C LEU A 80 8.21 -13.41 -0.14
N ASN A 81 9.12 -12.46 -0.31
CA ASN A 81 9.49 -11.57 0.76
C ASN A 81 8.49 -10.41 0.84
N PHE A 82 7.49 -10.59 1.70
CA PHE A 82 6.44 -9.61 1.95
C PHE A 82 6.73 -8.75 3.18
N THR A 83 8.00 -8.58 3.56
CA THR A 83 8.36 -7.62 4.60
C THR A 83 8.21 -6.18 4.13
N ARG A 84 8.16 -5.25 5.11
CA ARG A 84 8.18 -3.79 4.92
C ARG A 84 6.92 -3.20 4.26
N PHE A 85 5.81 -3.92 4.25
CA PHE A 85 4.51 -3.31 3.98
C PHE A 85 4.02 -2.55 5.21
N TYR A 86 3.42 -1.41 4.91
CA TYR A 86 2.54 -0.67 5.80
C TYR A 86 1.11 -0.89 5.33
N THR A 87 0.18 -0.73 6.25
CA THR A 87 -1.24 -0.73 6.01
C THR A 87 -1.77 0.66 6.36
N VAL A 88 -2.33 1.35 5.38
CA VAL A 88 -3.04 2.63 5.61
C VAL A 88 -4.50 2.31 5.83
N VAL A 89 -5.06 2.75 6.94
CA VAL A 89 -6.45 2.50 7.34
C VAL A 89 -7.20 3.82 7.38
N LEU A 90 -8.38 3.86 6.77
CA LEU A 90 -9.36 4.95 6.91
C LEU A 90 -10.45 4.48 7.87
N GLU A 91 -10.69 5.25 8.92
CA GLU A 91 -11.58 4.96 10.02
C GLU A 91 -12.62 6.07 10.19
N LYS A 92 -13.81 5.70 10.68
CA LYS A 92 -14.84 6.63 11.14
C LYS A 92 -15.48 6.04 12.39
N ASP A 93 -15.52 6.81 13.49
CA ASP A 93 -16.11 6.39 14.76
C ASP A 93 -15.59 5.02 15.26
N GLY A 94 -14.32 4.70 15.00
CA GLY A 94 -13.67 3.43 15.36
C GLY A 94 -13.90 2.28 14.37
N GLU A 95 -14.74 2.45 13.34
CA GLU A 95 -14.97 1.44 12.30
C GLU A 95 -13.95 1.60 11.16
N ILE A 96 -13.36 0.48 10.71
CA ILE A 96 -12.51 0.45 9.51
C ILE A 96 -13.37 0.51 8.24
N ILE A 97 -13.27 1.64 7.54
CA ILE A 97 -14.03 1.93 6.32
C ILE A 97 -13.30 1.48 5.07
N SER A 98 -12.00 1.72 5.00
CA SER A 98 -11.15 1.35 3.86
C SER A 98 -9.72 1.08 4.33
N ALA A 99 -8.99 0.26 3.59
CA ALA A 99 -7.59 -0.02 3.87
C ALA A 99 -6.79 -0.23 2.60
N ALA A 100 -5.50 0.05 2.65
CA ALA A 100 -4.55 -0.19 1.57
C ALA A 100 -3.23 -0.74 2.10
N SER A 101 -2.59 -1.64 1.36
CA SER A 101 -1.23 -2.08 1.64
C SER A 101 -0.25 -1.28 0.80
N LEU A 102 0.83 -0.77 1.39
CA LEU A 102 1.79 0.16 0.79
C LEU A 102 3.22 -0.24 1.16
N ARG A 103 4.13 -0.30 0.19
CA ARG A 103 5.57 -0.49 0.43
C ARG A 103 6.39 0.57 -0.30
N ILE A 104 7.26 1.23 0.45
CA ILE A 104 8.05 2.37 -0.05
C ILE A 104 9.47 1.92 -0.36
N HIS A 105 9.93 2.19 -1.59
CA HIS A 105 11.25 1.83 -2.12
C HIS A 105 12.13 3.09 -2.26
N GLY A 106 12.35 3.78 -1.14
CA GLY A 106 13.03 5.08 -1.13
C GLY A 106 12.20 6.19 -1.79
N THR A 107 12.88 7.23 -2.28
CA THR A 107 12.24 8.42 -2.86
C THR A 107 11.81 8.24 -4.31
N LYS A 108 12.23 7.17 -4.99
CA LYS A 108 11.88 6.99 -6.41
C LYS A 108 10.46 6.48 -6.58
N LEU A 109 10.07 5.44 -5.85
CA LEU A 109 8.75 4.82 -6.00
C LEU A 109 8.24 4.15 -4.72
N ALA A 110 6.93 4.07 -4.61
CA ALA A 110 6.21 3.18 -3.72
C ALA A 110 5.30 2.26 -4.53
N GLU A 111 4.92 1.12 -3.95
CA GLU A 111 3.92 0.24 -4.53
C GLU A 111 2.74 0.05 -3.58
N MET A 112 1.54 -0.06 -4.16
CA MET A 112 0.31 -0.35 -3.41
C MET A 112 -0.42 -1.52 -4.09
N PRO A 113 -0.17 -2.77 -3.67
CA PRO A 113 -0.76 -3.94 -4.31
C PRO A 113 -2.26 -4.07 -4.03
N PHE A 114 -2.74 -3.63 -2.86
CA PHE A 114 -4.15 -3.74 -2.49
C PHE A 114 -4.71 -2.43 -1.94
N ILE A 115 -5.96 -2.16 -2.31
CA ILE A 115 -6.82 -1.13 -1.72
C ILE A 115 -8.26 -1.61 -1.73
N ALA A 116 -8.91 -1.59 -0.57
CA ALA A 116 -10.26 -2.08 -0.37
C ALA A 116 -11.11 -1.07 0.40
N THR A 117 -12.39 -1.06 0.07
CA THR A 117 -13.43 -0.34 0.82
C THR A 117 -14.50 -1.34 1.22
N ASN A 118 -14.90 -1.29 2.50
CA ASN A 118 -15.98 -2.10 3.03
C ASN A 118 -17.23 -1.96 2.15
N ALA A 119 -17.90 -3.07 1.84
CA ALA A 119 -19.03 -3.13 0.91
C ALA A 119 -20.11 -2.08 1.19
N ILE A 120 -20.46 -1.87 2.46
CA ILE A 120 -21.49 -0.92 2.92
C ILE A 120 -21.08 0.55 2.64
N HIS A 121 -19.77 0.79 2.48
CA HIS A 121 -19.16 2.09 2.26
C HIS A 121 -18.70 2.31 0.81
N ARG A 122 -18.90 1.34 -0.09
CA ARG A 122 -18.55 1.47 -1.52
C ARG A 122 -19.43 2.51 -2.20
N ARG A 123 -18.91 3.12 -3.29
CA ARG A 123 -19.55 4.19 -4.07
C ARG A 123 -19.83 5.49 -3.31
N LYS A 124 -19.36 5.64 -2.07
CA LYS A 124 -19.44 6.87 -1.26
C LYS A 124 -18.16 7.72 -1.30
N GLY A 125 -17.26 7.47 -2.27
CA GLY A 125 -16.00 8.21 -2.42
C GLY A 125 -14.86 7.80 -1.47
N MET A 126 -15.03 6.76 -0.65
CA MET A 126 -14.06 6.36 0.38
C MET A 126 -12.70 5.91 -0.18
N CYS A 127 -12.68 5.18 -1.29
CA CYS A 127 -11.42 4.79 -1.96
C CYS A 127 -10.62 6.02 -2.42
N ARG A 128 -11.30 7.04 -2.98
CA ARG A 128 -10.69 8.31 -3.36
C ARG A 128 -10.12 9.04 -2.15
N LYS A 129 -10.90 9.10 -1.06
CA LYS A 129 -10.47 9.70 0.21
C LYS A 129 -9.20 9.05 0.77
N LEU A 130 -9.15 7.72 0.82
CA LEU A 130 -7.96 6.97 1.24
C LEU A 130 -6.78 7.19 0.29
N MET A 131 -7.01 7.16 -1.03
CA MET A 131 -5.97 7.42 -2.03
C MET A 131 -5.33 8.81 -1.86
N SER A 132 -6.14 9.85 -1.63
CA SER A 132 -5.62 11.19 -1.38
C SER A 132 -4.73 11.25 -0.14
N ALA A 133 -5.09 10.51 0.93
CA ALA A 133 -4.24 10.43 2.12
C ALA A 133 -2.90 9.73 1.84
N ILE A 134 -2.93 8.66 1.03
CA ILE A 134 -1.71 7.96 0.58
C ILE A 134 -0.83 8.90 -0.25
N GLU A 135 -1.40 9.63 -1.20
CA GLU A 135 -0.67 10.58 -2.05
C GLU A 135 -0.01 11.69 -1.21
N ALA A 136 -0.72 12.25 -0.24
CA ALA A 136 -0.16 13.26 0.68
C ALA A 136 1.02 12.71 1.50
N VAL A 137 0.91 11.48 2.01
CA VAL A 137 2.00 10.80 2.73
C VAL A 137 3.19 10.57 1.80
N LEU A 138 2.97 10.02 0.61
CA LEU A 138 4.05 9.76 -0.35
C LEU A 138 4.75 11.04 -0.79
N HIS A 139 3.99 12.12 -1.01
CA HIS A 139 4.54 13.43 -1.33
C HIS A 139 5.42 13.97 -0.20
N SER A 140 4.97 13.88 1.06
CA SER A 140 5.76 14.31 2.23
C SER A 140 7.06 13.53 2.41
N LEU A 141 7.12 12.30 1.90
CA LEU A 141 8.30 11.44 1.90
C LEU A 141 9.16 11.59 0.63
N ASN A 142 8.87 12.59 -0.21
CA ASN A 142 9.52 12.85 -1.48
C ASN A 142 9.51 11.63 -2.42
N VAL A 143 8.47 10.81 -2.37
CA VAL A 143 8.31 9.66 -3.26
C VAL A 143 7.79 10.15 -4.61
N GLY A 144 8.50 9.87 -5.70
CA GLY A 144 8.15 10.37 -7.03
C GLY A 144 6.98 9.65 -7.72
N TYR A 145 6.82 8.34 -7.49
CA TYR A 145 5.81 7.53 -8.20
C TYR A 145 5.11 6.52 -7.30
N LEU A 146 3.81 6.34 -7.50
CA LEU A 146 3.04 5.22 -6.96
C LEU A 146 2.75 4.21 -8.06
N ILE A 147 3.12 2.95 -7.81
CA ILE A 147 2.91 1.83 -8.72
C ILE A 147 1.81 0.92 -8.17
N ILE A 148 0.86 0.55 -9.02
CA ILE A 148 -0.20 -0.41 -8.67
C ILE A 148 -0.27 -1.54 -9.70
N PRO A 149 -0.55 -2.77 -9.27
CA PRO A 149 -1.07 -3.79 -10.17
C PRO A 149 -2.56 -3.54 -10.43
N SER A 150 -3.00 -3.77 -11.67
CA SER A 150 -4.40 -3.73 -12.06
C SER A 150 -4.70 -4.87 -13.02
N VAL A 151 -5.87 -5.48 -12.89
CA VAL A 151 -6.42 -6.31 -13.99
C VAL A 151 -6.74 -5.40 -15.19
N ARG A 152 -6.55 -5.91 -16.41
CA ARG A 152 -6.70 -5.12 -17.65
C ARG A 152 -8.03 -4.39 -17.75
N ARG A 153 -9.13 -5.05 -17.36
CA ARG A 153 -10.49 -4.49 -17.40
C ARG A 153 -10.71 -3.31 -16.45
N LYS A 154 -9.92 -3.21 -15.37
CA LYS A 154 -10.00 -2.11 -14.39
C LYS A 154 -8.99 -1.00 -14.67
N ALA A 155 -8.11 -1.17 -15.65
CA ALA A 155 -7.09 -0.20 -15.98
C ALA A 155 -7.67 1.19 -16.28
N LYS A 156 -8.70 1.23 -17.11
CA LYS A 156 -9.39 2.48 -17.49
C LYS A 156 -9.98 3.22 -16.28
N THR A 157 -10.51 2.49 -15.30
CA THR A 157 -11.01 3.08 -14.04
C THR A 157 -9.89 3.76 -13.24
N TRP A 158 -8.69 3.18 -13.22
CA TRP A 158 -7.53 3.78 -12.58
C TRP A 158 -7.00 4.99 -13.38
N GLU A 159 -6.98 4.85 -14.69
CA GLU A 159 -6.49 5.88 -15.61
C GLU A 159 -7.38 7.14 -15.55
N GLU A 160 -8.69 6.99 -15.73
CA GLU A 160 -9.65 8.10 -15.75
C GLU A 160 -10.04 8.58 -14.35
N GLY A 161 -10.18 7.65 -13.40
CA GLY A 161 -10.72 7.95 -12.08
C GLY A 161 -9.68 8.47 -11.11
N TYR A 162 -8.41 8.09 -11.27
CA TYR A 162 -7.33 8.34 -10.31
C TYR A 162 -6.05 8.88 -10.95
N ASN A 163 -6.07 9.21 -12.25
CA ASN A 163 -4.92 9.76 -12.99
C ASN A 163 -3.70 8.83 -13.01
N PHE A 164 -3.93 7.52 -13.05
CA PHE A 164 -2.87 6.58 -13.36
C PHE A 164 -2.59 6.54 -14.86
N SER A 165 -1.42 6.06 -15.24
CA SER A 165 -1.04 5.80 -16.62
C SER A 165 -0.32 4.47 -16.72
N ARG A 166 -0.16 3.97 -17.94
CA ARG A 166 0.73 2.83 -18.21
C ARG A 166 2.17 3.19 -17.83
N LEU A 167 2.95 2.17 -17.47
CA LEU A 167 4.38 2.35 -17.21
C LEU A 167 5.12 2.84 -18.46
N THR A 168 5.98 3.85 -18.29
CA THR A 168 6.93 4.25 -19.34
C THR A 168 8.02 3.20 -19.53
N GLY A 169 8.69 3.20 -20.69
CA GLY A 169 9.78 2.26 -20.96
C GLY A 169 10.92 2.35 -19.95
N GLU A 170 11.26 3.56 -19.51
CA GLU A 170 12.26 3.82 -18.46
C GLU A 170 11.79 3.33 -17.09
N MET A 171 10.54 3.61 -16.70
CA MET A 171 10.00 3.15 -15.43
C MET A 171 9.95 1.61 -15.36
N LYS A 172 9.64 0.93 -16.46
CA LYS A 172 9.73 -0.54 -16.53
C LYS A 172 11.14 -1.04 -16.21
N LYS A 173 12.18 -0.37 -16.73
CA LYS A 173 13.58 -0.69 -16.41
C LYS A 173 13.86 -0.50 -14.92
N HIS A 174 13.45 0.63 -14.34
CA HIS A 174 13.63 0.89 -12.91
C HIS A 174 12.93 -0.13 -12.02
N ILE A 175 11.66 -0.44 -12.32
CA ILE A 175 10.86 -1.39 -11.54
C ILE A 175 11.49 -2.78 -11.52
N MET A 176 12.23 -3.21 -12.56
CA MET A 176 12.94 -4.49 -12.57
C MET A 176 14.06 -4.58 -11.51
N TYR A 177 14.59 -3.44 -11.03
CA TYR A 177 15.58 -3.44 -9.95
C TYR A 177 14.93 -3.51 -8.56
N TYR A 178 13.62 -3.30 -8.47
CA TYR A 178 12.88 -3.39 -7.22
C TYR A 178 12.09 -4.69 -7.18
N ASN A 179 12.04 -5.33 -6.02
CA ASN A 179 11.27 -6.56 -5.80
C ASN A 179 9.74 -6.28 -5.70
N THR A 180 9.20 -5.43 -6.57
CA THR A 180 7.78 -5.07 -6.58
C THR A 180 6.91 -6.26 -6.95
N LEU A 181 5.71 -6.35 -6.37
CA LEU A 181 4.81 -7.46 -6.58
C LEU A 181 4.22 -7.45 -8.00
N THR A 182 4.24 -8.61 -8.64
CA THR A 182 3.51 -8.90 -9.88
C THR A 182 2.47 -9.95 -9.61
N PHE A 183 1.24 -9.72 -10.05
CA PHE A 183 0.21 -10.75 -10.10
C PHE A 183 0.05 -11.25 -11.53
N HIS A 184 -0.30 -12.52 -11.68
CA HIS A 184 -0.62 -13.07 -13.00
C HIS A 184 -1.76 -12.27 -13.64
N ASP A 185 -1.68 -12.07 -14.96
CA ASP A 185 -2.63 -11.28 -15.77
C ASP A 185 -2.88 -9.83 -15.31
N SER A 186 -2.04 -9.32 -14.40
CA SER A 186 -2.03 -7.91 -14.05
C SER A 186 -1.13 -7.12 -14.99
N ILE A 187 -1.58 -5.91 -15.28
CA ILE A 187 -0.73 -4.85 -15.80
C ILE A 187 -0.28 -3.99 -14.62
N ARG A 188 0.84 -3.28 -14.80
CA ARG A 188 1.26 -2.24 -13.86
C ARG A 188 0.88 -0.88 -14.40
N LEU A 189 0.36 -0.06 -13.50
CA LEU A 189 0.09 1.35 -13.72
C LEU A 189 0.98 2.17 -12.79
N GLN A 190 1.32 3.37 -13.23
CA GLN A 190 2.04 4.36 -12.46
C GLN A 190 1.20 5.62 -12.30
N LYS A 191 1.39 6.32 -11.19
CA LYS A 191 0.94 7.69 -11.00
C LYS A 191 2.12 8.51 -10.50
N ALA A 192 2.36 9.66 -11.12
CA ALA A 192 3.31 10.62 -10.58
C ALA A 192 2.72 11.22 -9.31
N ILE A 193 3.51 11.27 -8.24
CA ILE A 193 3.09 11.92 -7.00
C ILE A 193 3.41 13.41 -7.16
N THR A 194 2.35 14.18 -7.30
CA THR A 194 2.42 15.64 -7.34
C THR A 194 2.17 16.20 -5.93
N PRO A 195 2.49 17.48 -5.70
CA PRO A 195 1.96 18.18 -4.54
C PRO A 195 0.44 17.97 -4.46
N PRO A 196 -0.12 17.75 -3.27
CA PRO A 196 -1.57 17.67 -3.13
C PRO A 196 -2.18 18.94 -3.72
N ASP A 197 -3.14 18.79 -4.63
CA ASP A 197 -3.85 19.93 -5.21
C ASP A 197 -4.38 20.79 -4.05
N TYR A 198 -3.88 22.03 -3.95
CA TYR A 198 -4.32 22.98 -2.93
C TYR A 198 -5.71 23.50 -3.30
N VAL A 199 -6.74 22.65 -3.30
CA VAL A 199 -8.12 23.09 -3.49
C VAL A 199 -9.09 22.29 -2.62
N ARG A 200 -9.60 23.01 -1.61
CA ARG A 200 -10.81 22.80 -0.80
C ARG A 200 -10.81 21.62 0.20
N GLY A 201 -10.02 21.77 1.26
CA GLY A 201 -10.58 21.64 2.61
C GLY A 201 -10.15 20.50 3.55
N THR A 202 -9.23 19.59 3.21
CA THR A 202 -9.00 18.40 4.07
C THR A 202 -7.55 17.94 4.26
N PHE A 203 -6.56 18.54 3.61
CA PHE A 203 -5.14 18.30 3.94
C PHE A 203 -4.56 19.57 4.57
N THR A 204 -4.83 19.77 5.86
CA THR A 204 -4.33 20.96 6.56
C THR A 204 -2.79 20.97 6.58
N ASN A 205 -2.17 22.14 6.43
CA ASN A 205 -0.72 22.32 6.63
C ASN A 205 -0.22 21.72 7.95
N LYS A 206 -1.08 21.65 8.98
CA LYS A 206 -0.79 20.98 10.27
C LYS A 206 -0.50 19.48 10.12
N MET A 207 -1.15 18.77 9.19
CA MET A 207 -0.87 17.34 8.92
C MET A 207 0.52 17.14 8.32
N ILE A 208 0.87 17.91 7.29
CA ILE A 208 2.19 17.84 6.64
C ILE A 208 3.30 18.14 7.67
N VAL A 209 3.09 19.15 8.51
CA VAL A 209 4.00 19.51 9.61
C VAL A 209 4.15 18.38 10.64
N ASN A 210 3.08 17.65 10.97
CA ASN A 210 3.14 16.52 11.92
C ASN A 210 3.83 15.27 11.34
N ILE A 211 3.67 15.00 10.05
CA ILE A 211 4.36 13.90 9.37
C ILE A 211 5.88 14.18 9.31
N ASN A 212 6.26 15.41 8.99
CA ASN A 212 7.66 15.85 8.89
C ASN A 212 8.39 15.91 10.26
N ARG A 213 7.66 15.82 11.38
CA ARG A 213 8.22 15.75 12.74
C ARG A 213 8.55 14.31 13.19
N ALA A 214 8.17 13.28 12.44
CA ALA A 214 8.58 11.91 12.74
C ALA A 214 10.07 11.72 12.39
N PRO A 215 10.87 11.04 13.22
CA PRO A 215 12.32 10.97 13.02
C PRO A 215 12.63 10.22 11.73
N ASN A 216 13.12 10.97 10.74
CA ASN A 216 13.79 10.46 9.57
C ASN A 216 15.05 9.73 10.01
N ASN A 217 15.11 8.40 9.87
CA ASN A 217 16.40 7.79 9.65
C ASN A 217 16.37 6.43 8.96
N THR A 218 17.41 6.24 8.14
CA THR A 218 17.94 4.99 7.59
C THR A 218 17.32 4.48 6.28
N LEU A 219 17.66 5.12 5.16
CA LEU A 219 17.79 4.43 3.87
C LEU A 219 19.12 4.80 3.20
N SER A 220 20.18 4.12 3.61
CA SER A 220 21.44 4.10 2.87
C SER A 220 21.89 2.66 2.64
N ARG A 221 22.19 2.38 1.36
CA ARG A 221 22.81 1.18 0.77
C ARG A 221 21.96 -0.09 0.70
N LEU A 222 21.77 -0.59 -0.54
CA LEU A 222 22.35 -1.87 -0.95
C LEU A 222 22.38 -2.04 -2.47
N ARG A 223 23.44 -2.74 -2.90
CA ARG A 223 23.92 -2.97 -4.26
C ARG A 223 23.03 -3.97 -5.03
N ILE A 224 22.98 -3.75 -6.35
CA ILE A 224 22.30 -4.54 -7.37
C ILE A 224 23.05 -5.86 -7.60
N THR A 225 22.34 -6.99 -7.63
CA THR A 225 22.77 -8.19 -8.34
C THR A 225 21.63 -8.75 -9.20
N ARG A 226 22.00 -9.13 -10.43
CA ARG A 226 21.14 -9.59 -11.52
C ARG A 226 20.67 -11.02 -11.29
N SER A 227 19.41 -11.30 -11.64
CA SER A 227 19.06 -12.51 -12.39
C SER A 227 17.64 -12.41 -12.96
N SER A 228 17.59 -12.51 -14.29
CA SER A 228 16.40 -12.59 -15.13
C SER A 228 15.81 -14.00 -15.11
N LEU A 229 14.48 -14.12 -15.13
CA LEU A 229 13.79 -15.30 -15.65
C LEU A 229 12.44 -14.91 -16.24
N LYS A 230 12.30 -15.13 -17.56
CA LYS A 230 11.04 -15.15 -18.30
C LYS A 230 10.42 -16.54 -18.12
N ILE A 231 9.12 -16.65 -17.85
CA ILE A 231 8.35 -17.86 -18.18
C ILE A 231 6.99 -17.45 -18.76
N LYS A 232 6.66 -18.13 -19.86
CA LYS A 232 5.52 -17.97 -20.76
C LYS A 232 4.24 -18.64 -20.24
N ASP A 233 3.13 -18.12 -20.76
CA ASP A 233 1.82 -18.70 -21.07
C ASP A 233 1.14 -19.58 -20.01
N TYR A 234 -0.07 -19.18 -19.58
CA TYR A 234 -1.33 -19.92 -19.74
C TYR A 234 -2.50 -19.05 -19.22
N LYS A 235 -3.61 -19.09 -19.98
CA LYS A 235 -4.90 -18.42 -19.81
C LYS A 235 -5.50 -18.65 -18.42
N ILE A 236 -6.14 -17.64 -17.80
CA ILE A 236 -7.38 -17.76 -17.00
C ILE A 236 -8.08 -16.38 -16.88
N THR A 237 -9.40 -16.45 -16.93
CA THR A 237 -10.44 -15.42 -17.03
C THR A 237 -10.63 -14.55 -15.77
N PRO A 238 -11.30 -13.38 -15.90
CA PRO A 238 -11.04 -12.19 -15.12
C PRO A 238 -12.03 -11.99 -13.97
N PHE A 239 -11.54 -11.57 -12.79
CA PHE A 239 -12.12 -10.59 -11.86
C PHE A 239 -11.36 -10.74 -10.53
N ILE A 240 -10.56 -9.75 -10.11
CA ILE A 240 -10.15 -9.66 -8.71
C ILE A 240 -10.83 -8.42 -8.12
N MET A 241 -12.15 -8.54 -7.98
CA MET A 241 -12.99 -7.80 -7.05
C MET A 241 -14.37 -8.46 -7.08
N ARG A 242 -14.76 -9.16 -6.01
CA ARG A 242 -16.14 -9.66 -5.87
C ARG A 242 -17.15 -8.50 -5.82
#